data_AF-A0A2G6D0L6-F1
#
_entry.id   AF-A0A2G6D0L6-F1
#
_cell.length_a   1.000
_cell.length_b   1.000
_cell.length_c   1.000
_cell.angle_alpha   90.00
_cell.angle_beta   90.00
_cell.angle_gamma   90.00
#
_symmetry.space_group_name_H-M   'P 1'
#
loop_
_entity.id
_entity.type
_entity.pdbx_description
1 polymer ?
#
loop_
_entity_poly.entity_id
_entity_poly.type
_entity_poly.pdbx_seq_one_letter_code
_entity_poly.pdbx_strand_id
1 'polypeptide(L)'
;MHDQSHDPLHGVTLEKMLIRLHDHFGWEELGNRIRIRCFQHDPSVKSSLKFLRKTPWARSKVEALYTKMVKSPWYTPPEAPDP
;
A
#
# COMPACT_ATOMS: atom_id res chain seq x y z
N MET A 1 -18.93 14.82 -20.61
CA MET A 1 -19.28 13.38 -20.62
C MET A 1 -17.99 12.63 -20.29
N HIS A 2 -17.79 12.26 -19.02
CA HIS A 2 -16.72 11.34 -18.64
C HIS A 2 -17.37 10.18 -17.91
N ASP A 3 -17.83 9.23 -18.71
CA ASP A 3 -18.05 7.86 -18.29
C ASP A 3 -16.66 7.25 -18.06
N GLN A 4 -16.32 6.96 -16.80
CA GLN A 4 -15.40 5.87 -16.50
C GLN A 4 -16.02 5.00 -15.42
N SER A 5 -16.92 4.16 -15.90
CA SER A 5 -17.01 2.79 -15.44
C SER A 5 -15.60 2.18 -15.34
N HIS A 6 -15.05 2.02 -14.14
CA HIS A 6 -14.07 0.95 -13.88
C HIS A 6 -13.97 0.68 -12.38
N ASP A 7 -14.68 -0.37 -11.99
CA ASP A 7 -14.51 -1.19 -10.79
C ASP A 7 -13.43 -0.73 -9.78
N PRO A 8 -13.83 -0.28 -8.57
CA PRO A 8 -12.91 0.24 -7.54
C PRO A 8 -11.94 -0.81 -6.96
N LEU A 9 -12.07 -2.07 -7.39
CA LEU A 9 -11.33 -3.24 -6.91
C LEU A 9 -10.62 -4.03 -8.02
N HIS A 10 -10.76 -3.67 -9.30
CA HIS A 10 -10.07 -4.39 -10.38
C HIS A 10 -8.58 -3.99 -10.42
N GLY A 11 -7.69 -4.91 -10.02
CA GLY A 11 -6.25 -4.75 -10.23
C GLY A 11 -5.50 -3.93 -9.17
N VAL A 12 -5.87 -4.02 -7.89
CA VAL A 12 -5.02 -3.50 -6.82
C VAL A 12 -3.78 -4.39 -6.71
N THR A 13 -2.69 -3.95 -7.33
CA THR A 13 -1.39 -4.62 -7.26
C THR A 13 -0.74 -4.39 -5.90
N LEU A 14 0.22 -5.24 -5.55
CA LEU A 14 1.07 -5.04 -4.36
C LEU A 14 1.70 -3.64 -4.33
N GLU A 15 2.01 -3.10 -5.50
CA GLU A 15 2.49 -1.73 -5.67
C GLU A 15 1.45 -0.71 -5.21
N LYS A 16 0.22 -0.77 -5.72
CA LYS A 16 -0.87 0.13 -5.28
C LYS A 16 -1.16 0.01 -3.78
N MET A 17 -1.14 -1.20 -3.22
CA MET A 17 -1.35 -1.40 -1.77
C MET A 17 -0.26 -0.69 -0.97
N LEU A 18 1.00 -0.88 -1.36
CA LEU A 18 2.14 -0.23 -0.71
C LEU A 18 2.09 1.28 -0.87
N ILE A 19 1.70 1.77 -2.07
CA ILE A 19 1.53 3.21 -2.33
C ILE A 19 0.51 3.80 -1.36
N ARG A 20 -0.69 3.23 -1.30
CA ARG A 20 -1.75 3.70 -0.39
C ARG A 20 -1.37 3.61 1.08
N LEU A 21 -0.69 2.54 1.47
CA LEU A 21 -0.27 2.36 2.86
C LEU A 21 0.77 3.39 3.30
N HIS A 22 1.80 3.66 2.49
CA HIS A 22 2.80 4.65 2.88
C HIS A 22 2.27 6.08 2.73
N ASP A 23 1.34 6.32 1.83
CA ASP A 23 0.66 7.62 1.70
C ASP A 23 -0.20 7.91 2.94
N HIS A 24 -0.92 6.91 3.45
CA HIS A 24 -1.78 7.06 4.62
C HIS A 24 -1.03 7.03 5.96
N PHE A 25 -0.03 6.13 6.12
CA PHE A 25 0.68 5.94 7.39
C PHE A 25 2.09 6.54 7.42
N GLY A 26 2.73 6.74 6.28
CA GLY A 26 4.14 7.04 6.18
C GLY A 26 5.05 5.81 6.28
N TRP A 27 6.29 5.98 5.84
CA TRP A 27 7.32 4.92 5.86
C TRP A 27 7.78 4.55 7.27
N GLU A 28 7.80 5.50 8.21
CA GLU A 28 8.19 5.25 9.60
C GLU A 28 7.21 4.30 10.29
N GLU A 29 5.91 4.55 10.18
CA GLU A 29 4.87 3.69 10.76
C GLU A 29 4.83 2.32 10.06
N LEU A 30 5.05 2.29 8.75
CA LEU A 30 5.24 1.03 8.02
C LEU A 30 6.44 0.25 8.55
N GLY A 31 7.58 0.90 8.82
CA GLY A 31 8.77 0.29 9.42
C GLY A 31 8.52 -0.20 10.86
N ASN A 32 7.69 0.50 11.61
CA ASN A 32 7.31 0.09 12.97
C ASN A 32 6.41 -1.16 12.96
N ARG A 33 5.39 -1.18 12.09
CA ARG A 33 4.45 -2.30 11.92
C ARG A 33 5.09 -3.51 11.24
N ILE A 34 5.94 -3.23 10.25
CA ILE A 34 6.67 -4.20 9.44
C ILE A 34 8.14 -3.86 9.60
N ARG A 35 8.76 -4.40 10.66
CA ARG A 35 10.18 -4.21 11.02
C ARG A 35 11.13 -4.81 9.98
N ILE A 36 11.17 -4.20 8.80
CA ILE A 36 12.10 -4.51 7.71
C ILE A 36 13.03 -3.32 7.51
N ARG A 37 14.29 -3.61 7.22
CA ARG A 37 15.30 -2.58 6.96
C ARG A 37 14.93 -1.71 5.74
N CYS A 38 14.20 -2.28 4.79
CA CYS A 38 13.80 -1.58 3.56
C CYS A 38 12.97 -0.31 3.83
N PHE A 39 12.11 -0.30 4.85
CA PHE A 39 11.26 0.87 5.16
C PHE A 39 11.98 1.92 6.01
N GLN A 40 13.09 1.56 6.66
CA GLN A 40 13.82 2.47 7.57
C GLN A 40 15.02 3.14 6.88
N HIS A 41 15.67 2.43 5.95
CA HIS A 41 16.96 2.86 5.41
C HIS A 41 16.88 3.37 3.97
N ASP A 42 15.98 2.80 3.16
CA ASP A 42 15.80 3.16 1.75
C ASP A 42 14.30 3.08 1.37
N PRO A 43 13.45 3.87 2.04
CA PRO A 43 12.00 3.81 1.87
C PRO A 43 11.59 4.29 0.47
N SER A 44 11.50 3.35 -0.46
CA SER A 44 10.95 3.59 -1.80
C SER A 44 10.06 2.45 -2.25
N VAL A 45 9.06 2.77 -3.06
CA VAL A 45 8.11 1.79 -3.60
C VAL A 45 8.84 0.70 -4.39
N LYS A 46 9.79 1.08 -5.26
CA LYS A 46 10.55 0.13 -6.08
C LYS A 46 11.44 -0.80 -5.25
N SER A 47 12.19 -0.27 -4.28
CA SER A 47 13.07 -1.08 -3.42
C SER A 47 12.25 -2.03 -2.55
N SER A 48 11.17 -1.51 -1.98
CA SER A 48 10.22 -2.28 -1.18
C SER A 48 9.58 -3.40 -1.97
N LEU A 49 9.10 -3.16 -3.19
CA LEU A 49 8.53 -4.22 -4.04
C LEU A 49 9.55 -5.31 -4.37
N LYS A 50 10.78 -4.94 -4.69
CA LYS A 50 11.86 -5.90 -4.94
C LYS A 50 12.12 -6.76 -3.69
N PHE A 51 12.07 -6.16 -2.51
CA PHE A 51 12.19 -6.87 -1.24
C PHE A 51 10.98 -7.79 -0.96
N LEU A 52 9.76 -7.27 -1.07
CA LEU A 52 8.51 -8.03 -0.84
C LEU A 52 8.36 -9.22 -1.79
N ARG A 53 8.90 -9.13 -3.02
CA ARG A 53 8.98 -10.28 -3.96
C ARG A 53 9.92 -11.38 -3.48
N LYS A 54 11.02 -11.03 -2.81
CA LYS A 54 11.99 -11.99 -2.24
C LYS A 54 11.59 -12.48 -0.84
N THR A 55 10.74 -11.73 -0.15
CA THR A 55 10.38 -11.96 1.25
C THR A 55 8.87 -12.10 1.40
N PRO A 56 8.32 -13.32 1.16
CA PRO A 56 6.87 -13.53 1.09
C PRO A 56 6.15 -13.20 2.40
N TRP A 57 6.74 -13.46 3.56
CA TRP A 57 6.13 -13.11 4.85
C TRP A 57 5.92 -11.60 5.00
N ALA A 58 6.81 -10.77 4.44
CA ALA A 58 6.69 -9.32 4.50
C ALA A 58 5.56 -8.83 3.59
N ARG A 59 5.41 -9.46 2.41
CA ARG A 59 4.27 -9.25 1.51
C ARG A 59 2.94 -9.49 2.22
N SER A 60 2.80 -10.65 2.88
CA SER A 60 1.60 -10.98 3.63
C SER A 60 1.30 -9.96 4.72
N LYS A 61 2.32 -9.38 5.37
CA LYS A 61 2.11 -8.30 6.35
C LYS A 61 1.58 -7.02 5.71
N VAL A 62 2.11 -6.63 4.55
CA VAL A 62 1.62 -5.46 3.79
C VAL A 62 0.15 -5.67 3.40
N GLU A 63 -0.19 -6.84 2.84
CA GLU A 63 -1.57 -7.19 2.46
C GLU A 63 -2.52 -7.21 3.66
N ALA A 64 -2.11 -7.82 4.77
CA ALA A 64 -2.89 -7.83 6.01
C ALA A 64 -3.11 -6.42 6.56
N LEU A 65 -2.11 -5.54 6.47
CA LEU A 65 -2.21 -4.16 6.92
C LEU A 65 -3.17 -3.35 6.04
N TYR A 66 -3.04 -3.49 4.73
CA TYR A 66 -3.94 -2.86 3.76
C TYR A 66 -5.39 -3.29 4.00
N THR A 67 -5.63 -4.58 4.22
CA THR A 67 -6.96 -5.12 4.52
C THR A 67 -7.54 -4.52 5.81
N LYS A 68 -6.72 -4.37 6.86
CA LYS A 68 -7.17 -3.73 8.11
C LYS A 68 -7.53 -2.25 7.90
N MET A 69 -6.73 -1.54 7.11
CA MET A 69 -6.98 -0.14 6.77
C MET A 69 -8.31 0.01 6.02
N VAL A 70 -8.52 -0.77 4.96
CA VAL A 70 -9.74 -0.73 4.13
C VAL A 70 -11.00 -1.18 4.90
N LYS A 71 -10.86 -2.08 5.88
CA LYS A 71 -11.97 -2.50 6.75
C LYS A 71 -12.32 -1.47 7.83
N SER A 72 -11.48 -0.45 8.02
CA SER A 72 -11.77 0.60 8.99
C SER A 72 -12.90 1.49 8.45
N PRO A 73 -13.99 1.72 9.21
CA PRO A 73 -15.10 2.58 8.77
C PRO A 73 -14.68 4.05 8.60
N TRP A 74 -13.50 4.42 9.07
CA TRP A 74 -12.93 5.76 9.01
C TRP A 74 -11.91 5.92 7.86
N TYR A 75 -11.67 4.87 7.08
CA TYR A 75 -10.78 4.96 5.92
C TYR A 75 -11.58 5.40 4.70
N THR A 76 -11.36 6.64 4.28
CA THR A 76 -11.80 7.12 2.98
C THR A 76 -10.66 6.90 2.00
N PRO A 77 -10.84 6.07 0.94
CA PRO A 77 -9.83 5.98 -0.10
C PRO A 77 -9.65 7.36 -0.73
N PRO A 78 -8.41 7.88 -0.87
CA PRO A 78 -8.19 9.11 -1.61
C PRO A 78 -8.68 8.86 -3.04
N GLU A 79 -9.68 9.66 -3.42
CA GLU A 79 -10.23 9.71 -4.78
C GLU A 79 -9.06 9.96 -5.76
N ALA A 80 -9.05 9.23 -6.88
CA ALA A 80 -7.98 9.33 -7.88
C ALA A 80 -7.86 10.80 -8.35
N PRO A 81 -6.64 11.31 -8.62
CA PRO A 81 -6.50 12.69 -9.07
C PRO A 81 -7.27 12.91 -10.39
N ASP A 82 -8.23 13.83 -10.32
CA ASP A 82 -8.97 14.41 -11.45
C ASP A 82 -8.06 14.79 -12.62
N PRO A 83 -8.64 14.77 -13.82
CA PRO A 83 -8.64 15.97 -14.66
C PRO A 83 -10.01 16.68 -14.69
#